data_AF-A0A6G1SJN9-F1
#
_entry.id   AF-A0A6G1SJN9-F1
#
_cell.length_a   1.000
_cell.length_b   1.000
_cell.length_c   1.000
_cell.angle_alpha   90.00
_cell.angle_beta   90.00
_cell.angle_gamma   90.00
#
_symmetry.space_group_name_H-M   'P 1'
#
loop_
_entity.id
_entity.type
_entity.pdbx_description
1 polymer ?
#
loop_
_entity_poly.entity_id
_entity_poly.type
_entity_poly.pdbx_seq_one_letter_code
_entity_poly.pdbx_strand_id
1 'polypeptide(L)'
;IMGSSKRIERVYFEIKESTLDQWAKPQIQESKRAFFYSIVTEGDGKEKLEAFVNFCEDTIFEMQHASNILGEDAEEPPTKADKYPFDAGASSSSSDASSSGSSGGGGGAT
;
A
#
# COMPACT_ATOMS: atom_id res chain seq x y z
N ILE A 1 -4.73 -9.73 -3.90
CA ILE A 1 -3.58 -9.93 -4.81
C ILE A 1 -3.19 -11.41 -4.83
N MET A 2 -2.48 -11.87 -5.86
CA MET A 2 -1.90 -13.22 -5.86
C MET A 2 -0.56 -13.17 -5.11
N GLY A 3 -0.50 -13.81 -3.94
CA GLY A 3 0.73 -13.85 -3.15
C GLY A 3 1.69 -14.95 -3.61
N SER A 4 2.89 -14.97 -3.03
CA SER A 4 3.93 -15.98 -3.31
C SER A 4 3.44 -17.42 -3.05
N SER A 5 2.43 -17.58 -2.19
CA SER A 5 1.77 -18.85 -1.88
C SER A 5 0.86 -19.38 -3.01
N LYS A 6 0.73 -18.65 -4.13
CA LYS A 6 -0.21 -18.90 -5.23
C LYS A 6 -1.69 -18.96 -4.78
N ARG A 7 -1.99 -18.43 -3.59
CA ARG A 7 -3.35 -18.26 -3.10
C ARG A 7 -3.77 -16.79 -3.21
N ILE A 8 -5.08 -16.58 -3.26
CA ILE A 8 -5.67 -15.25 -3.31
C ILE A 8 -5.65 -14.66 -1.91
N GLU A 9 -5.02 -13.50 -1.77
CA GLU A 9 -4.84 -12.78 -0.51
C GLU A 9 -5.63 -11.47 -0.54
N ARG A 10 -6.24 -11.10 0.60
CA ARG A 10 -6.97 -9.84 0.79
C ARG A 10 -6.08 -8.87 1.57
N VAL A 11 -6.04 -7.61 1.13
CA VAL A 11 -5.27 -6.53 1.74
C VAL A 11 -6.24 -5.44 2.15
N TYR A 12 -6.16 -4.99 3.40
CA TYR A 12 -6.97 -3.89 3.93
C TYR A 12 -6.05 -2.71 4.24
N PHE A 13 -6.47 -1.52 3.82
CA PHE A 13 -5.78 -0.26 4.06
C PHE A 13 -6.81 0.85 4.24
N GLU A 14 -6.41 1.90 4.94
CA GLU A 14 -7.21 3.10 5.10
C GLU A 14 -7.04 4.02 3.89
N ILE A 15 -8.13 4.65 3.47
CA ILE A 15 -8.13 5.67 2.42
C ILE A 15 -8.54 6.99 3.06
N LYS A 16 -7.74 8.04 2.84
CA LYS A 16 -8.05 9.39 3.32
C LYS A 16 -9.27 9.93 2.60
N GLU A 17 -10.15 10.62 3.33
CA GLU A 17 -11.35 11.26 2.76
C GLU A 17 -10.98 12.28 1.68
N SER A 18 -9.92 13.06 1.88
CA SER A 18 -9.41 14.02 0.89
C SER A 18 -9.02 13.38 -0.45
N THR A 19 -8.52 12.14 -0.44
CA THR A 19 -8.20 11.40 -1.67
C THR A 19 -9.48 10.99 -2.41
N LEU A 20 -10.56 10.66 -1.69
CA LEU A 20 -11.86 10.37 -2.29
C LEU A 20 -12.46 11.63 -2.92
N ASP A 21 -12.34 12.78 -2.25
CA ASP A 21 -12.82 14.06 -2.76
C ASP A 21 -12.08 14.47 -4.05
N GLN A 22 -10.74 14.34 -4.07
CA GLN A 22 -9.94 14.57 -5.27
C GLN A 22 -10.34 13.62 -6.41
N TRP A 23 -10.59 12.34 -6.11
CA TRP A 23 -11.05 11.36 -7.10
C TRP A 23 -12.46 11.66 -7.64
N ALA A 24 -13.30 12.33 -6.85
CA ALA A 24 -14.63 12.75 -7.26
C ALA A 24 -14.63 14.04 -8.10
N LYS A 25 -13.51 14.77 -8.20
CA LYS A 25 -13.41 15.99 -9.02
C LYS A 25 -13.78 15.69 -10.50
N PRO A 26 -14.59 16.55 -11.16
CA PRO A 26 -15.06 16.29 -12.52
C PRO A 26 -13.94 16.02 -13.54
N GLN A 27 -12.81 16.72 -13.44
CA GLN A 27 -11.62 16.50 -14.27
C GLN A 27 -11.14 15.05 -14.22
N ILE A 28 -11.01 14.48 -13.02
CA ILE A 28 -10.52 13.11 -12.81
C ILE A 28 -11.56 12.08 -13.28
N GLN A 29 -12.84 12.36 -13.08
CA GLN A 29 -13.91 11.48 -13.57
C GLN A 29 -13.96 11.43 -15.11
N GLU A 30 -13.77 12.58 -15.76
CA GLU A 30 -13.76 12.68 -17.22
C GLU A 30 -12.50 12.02 -17.82
N SER A 31 -11.32 12.26 -17.24
CA SER A 31 -10.07 11.59 -17.67
C SER A 31 -10.15 10.07 -17.50
N LYS A 32 -10.65 9.59 -16.36
CA LYS A 32 -10.93 8.16 -16.12
C LYS A 32 -11.87 7.59 -17.18
N ARG A 33 -12.97 8.30 -17.47
CA ARG A 33 -13.96 7.86 -18.46
C ARG A 33 -13.29 7.74 -19.83
N ALA A 34 -12.62 8.78 -20.29
CA ALA A 34 -11.92 8.82 -21.57
C ALA A 34 -10.90 7.67 -21.69
N PHE A 35 -10.13 7.45 -20.63
CA PHE A 35 -9.15 6.37 -20.56
C PHE A 35 -9.77 4.98 -20.72
N PHE A 36 -10.86 4.67 -19.99
CA PHE A 36 -11.54 3.38 -20.12
C PHE A 36 -12.13 3.18 -21.52
N TYR A 37 -12.66 4.23 -22.16
CA TYR A 37 -13.11 4.13 -23.55
C TYR A 37 -11.94 3.74 -24.46
N SER A 38 -10.82 4.46 -24.41
CA SER A 38 -9.63 4.17 -25.22
C SER A 38 -9.10 2.74 -25.02
N ILE A 39 -8.93 2.28 -23.78
CA ILE A 39 -8.42 0.93 -23.47
C ILE A 39 -9.32 -0.19 -24.00
N VAL A 40 -10.65 0.00 -23.93
CA VAL A 40 -11.61 -1.04 -24.35
C VAL A 40 -11.62 -1.19 -25.87
N THR A 41 -11.40 -0.10 -26.61
CA THR A 41 -11.37 -0.14 -28.08
C THR A 41 -10.05 -0.62 -28.69
N GLU A 42 -8.89 -0.39 -28.07
CA GLU A 42 -7.61 -0.47 -28.80
C GLU A 42 -6.55 -1.44 -28.24
N GLY A 43 -6.63 -1.88 -26.97
CA GLY A 43 -5.53 -2.68 -26.37
C GLY A 43 -5.64 -4.20 -26.55
N ASP A 44 -4.49 -4.90 -26.55
CA ASP A 44 -4.39 -6.35 -26.31
C ASP A 44 -3.85 -6.64 -24.88
N GLY A 45 -4.10 -7.83 -24.34
CA GLY A 45 -4.17 -8.07 -22.88
C GLY A 45 -2.99 -7.58 -22.00
N LYS A 46 -1.73 -7.65 -22.46
CA LYS A 46 -0.57 -7.15 -21.67
C LYS A 46 -0.42 -5.62 -21.74
N GLU A 47 -0.66 -5.03 -22.90
CA GLU A 47 -0.56 -3.59 -23.13
C GLU A 47 -1.64 -2.82 -22.34
N LYS A 48 -2.81 -3.44 -22.12
CA LYS A 48 -3.87 -2.87 -21.25
C LYS A 48 -3.42 -2.68 -19.81
N LEU A 49 -2.63 -3.61 -19.28
CA LEU A 49 -2.18 -3.51 -17.89
C LEU A 49 -1.13 -2.41 -17.73
N GLU A 50 -0.20 -2.33 -18.67
CA GLU A 50 0.81 -1.28 -18.69
C GLU A 50 0.19 0.11 -18.83
N ALA A 51 -0.75 0.28 -19.77
CA ALA A 51 -1.49 1.53 -19.92
C ALA A 51 -2.30 1.89 -18.65
N PHE A 52 -2.87 0.90 -17.95
CA PHE A 52 -3.60 1.12 -16.68
C PHE A 52 -2.68 1.60 -15.56
N VAL A 53 -1.47 1.04 -15.46
CA VAL A 53 -0.49 1.51 -14.47
C VAL A 53 -0.05 2.94 -14.79
N ASN A 54 0.26 3.24 -16.06
CA ASN A 54 0.64 4.59 -16.48
C ASN A 54 -0.47 5.62 -16.17
N PHE A 55 -1.74 5.29 -16.43
CA PHE A 55 -2.86 6.16 -16.05
C PHE A 55 -2.96 6.40 -14.54
N CYS A 56 -2.71 5.38 -13.72
CA CYS A 56 -2.68 5.55 -12.26
C CYS A 56 -1.57 6.51 -11.83
N GLU A 57 -0.39 6.43 -12.44
CA GLU A 57 0.74 7.33 -12.18
C GLU A 57 0.42 8.77 -12.61
N ASP A 58 -0.11 8.96 -13.83
CA ASP A 58 -0.52 10.27 -14.34
C ASP A 58 -1.60 10.91 -13.46
N THR A 59 -2.56 10.11 -12.98
CA THR A 59 -3.64 10.62 -12.13
C THR A 59 -3.13 11.14 -10.78
N ILE A 60 -2.14 10.48 -10.19
CA ILE A 60 -1.52 10.96 -8.94
C ILE A 60 -0.84 12.30 -9.19
N PHE A 61 -0.10 12.41 -10.29
CA PHE A 61 0.56 13.67 -10.64
C PHE A 61 -0.44 14.80 -10.90
N GLU A 62 -1.54 14.54 -11.62
CA GLU A 62 -2.61 15.52 -11.82
C GLU A 62 -3.24 15.99 -10.51
N MET A 63 -3.52 15.06 -9.59
CA MET A 63 -4.10 15.38 -8.28
C MET A 63 -3.18 16.27 -7.44
N GLN A 64 -1.87 15.96 -7.42
CA GLN A 64 -0.88 16.77 -6.71
C GLN A 64 -0.70 18.15 -7.35
N HIS A 65 -0.62 18.20 -8.68
CA HIS A 65 -0.48 19.46 -9.42
C HIS A 65 -1.70 20.37 -9.22
N ALA A 66 -2.91 19.83 -9.31
CA ALA A 66 -4.14 20.58 -9.07
C ALA A 66 -4.19 21.13 -7.63
N SER A 67 -3.84 20.31 -6.64
CA SER A 67 -3.84 20.72 -5.22
C SER A 67 -2.84 21.84 -4.94
N ASN A 68 -1.65 21.77 -5.56
CA ASN A 68 -0.63 22.83 -5.46
C ASN A 68 -1.08 24.15 -6.12
N ILE A 69 -1.76 24.08 -7.28
CA ILE A 69 -2.31 25.28 -7.94
C ILE A 69 -3.40 25.94 -7.07
N LEU A 70 -4.25 25.15 -6.43
CA LEU A 70 -5.36 25.66 -5.61
C LEU A 70 -4.90 26.12 -4.21
N GLY A 71 -3.63 25.87 -3.83
CA GLY A 71 -3.11 26.22 -2.50
C GLY A 71 -3.71 25.40 -1.37
N GLU A 72 -4.21 24.19 -1.66
CA GLU A 72 -4.85 23.27 -0.69
C GLU A 72 -3.81 22.40 0.07
N ASP A 73 -2.54 22.79 0.09
CA ASP A 73 -1.42 21.99 0.59
C ASP A 73 -1.48 21.79 2.11
N ALA A 74 -2.12 20.71 2.53
CA ALA A 74 -1.93 20.09 3.84
C ALA A 74 -1.68 18.59 3.61
N GLU A 75 -0.49 18.28 3.10
CA GLU A 75 -0.02 16.90 2.99
C GLU A 75 0.25 16.35 4.39
N GLU A 76 -0.75 15.70 5.00
CA GLU A 76 -0.48 14.86 6.16
C GLU A 76 0.23 13.59 5.68
N PRO A 77 1.33 13.15 6.31
CA PRO A 77 2.07 11.97 5.88
C PRO A 77 1.17 10.72 5.83
N PRO A 78 1.50 9.72 4.99
CA PRO A 78 0.78 8.45 5.00
C PRO A 78 0.91 7.83 6.40
N THR A 79 -0.23 7.63 7.07
CA THR A 79 -0.26 6.93 8.36
C THR A 79 0.19 5.49 8.09
N LYS A 80 1.20 5.01 8.83
CA LYS A 80 1.50 3.58 8.84
C LYS A 80 0.25 2.88 9.36
N ALA A 81 -0.31 1.97 8.55
CA ALA A 81 -1.40 1.12 9.00
C ALA A 81 -1.02 0.49 10.35
N ASP A 82 -1.78 0.79 11.39
CA ASP A 82 -1.56 0.21 12.71
C ASP A 82 -1.58 -1.31 12.60
N LYS A 83 -0.66 -1.95 13.31
CA LYS A 83 -0.45 -3.39 13.29
C LYS A 83 -1.74 -4.06 13.78
N TYR A 84 -2.56 -4.54 12.84
CA TYR A 84 -3.82 -5.23 13.15
C TYR A 84 -3.56 -6.34 14.18
N PRO A 85 -4.27 -6.35 15.34
CA PRO A 85 -4.15 -7.42 16.32
C PRO A 85 -4.97 -8.62 15.83
N PHE A 86 -4.47 -9.34 14.83
CA PHE A 86 -4.97 -10.68 14.52
C PHE A 86 -4.10 -11.70 15.24
N ASP A 87 -4.56 -12.10 16.42
CA ASP A 87 -4.00 -13.20 17.21
C ASP A 87 -4.29 -14.52 16.48
N ALA A 88 -3.45 -14.87 15.51
CA ALA A 88 -3.44 -16.18 14.87
C ALA A 88 -2.72 -17.19 15.77
N GLY A 89 -3.22 -17.37 16.99
CA GLY A 89 -2.83 -18.44 17.92
C GLY A 89 -3.35 -19.80 17.43
N ALA A 90 -2.82 -20.29 16.32
CA ALA A 90 -2.92 -21.70 15.95
C ALA A 90 -1.55 -22.35 16.20
N SER A 91 -1.55 -23.20 17.24
CA SER A 91 -0.47 -24.07 17.70
C SER A 91 0.48 -24.59 16.62
N SER A 92 1.79 -24.41 16.83
CA SER A 92 2.74 -25.49 16.59
C SER A 92 3.92 -25.34 17.53
N SER A 93 3.89 -26.18 18.55
CA SER A 93 4.99 -26.53 19.43
C SER A 93 6.22 -26.92 18.61
N SER A 94 7.36 -26.25 18.86
CA SER A 94 8.67 -26.87 18.71
C SER A 94 9.50 -26.48 19.92
N SER A 95 9.48 -27.38 20.88
CA SER A 95 10.48 -27.56 21.92
C SER A 95 11.88 -27.49 21.33
N ASP A 96 12.70 -26.54 21.78
CA ASP A 96 14.14 -26.72 21.77
C ASP A 96 14.61 -26.78 23.23
N ALA A 97 15.01 -27.98 23.59
CA ALA A 97 15.55 -28.32 24.88
C ALA A 97 17.07 -28.28 24.80
N SER A 98 17.66 -27.68 25.83
CA SER A 98 18.91 -28.12 26.49
C SER A 98 20.13 -27.20 26.35
N SER A 99 20.45 -26.59 27.50
CA SER A 99 21.72 -26.77 28.24
C SER A 99 23.02 -26.19 27.67
N SER A 100 23.51 -25.14 28.35
CA SER A 100 24.79 -25.10 29.10
C SER A 100 25.04 -23.62 29.49
N GLY A 101 25.47 -23.20 30.68
CA GLY A 101 26.27 -23.83 31.73
C GLY A 101 27.59 -23.05 31.86
N SER A 102 27.79 -22.35 33.00
CA SER A 102 29.04 -21.68 33.48
C SER A 102 29.49 -20.40 32.75
N SER A 103 30.10 -19.38 33.36
CA SER A 103 30.67 -19.05 34.68
C SER A 103 30.98 -17.53 34.64
N GLY A 104 30.75 -16.67 35.65
CA GLY A 104 31.54 -16.55 36.89
C GLY A 104 32.35 -15.23 36.92
N GLY A 105 32.12 -14.39 37.96
CA GLY A 105 33.02 -13.34 38.49
C GLY A 105 33.17 -12.05 37.64
N GLY A 106 33.25 -10.82 38.15
CA GLY A 106 33.49 -10.30 39.49
C GLY A 106 34.52 -9.15 39.42
N GLY A 107 34.11 -7.92 39.74
CA GLY A 107 34.93 -6.91 40.44
C GLY A 107 35.91 -5.99 39.68
N GLY A 108 35.98 -4.73 40.17
CA GLY A 108 37.15 -3.82 40.13
C GLY A 108 37.19 -2.85 38.94
N ALA A 109 36.88 -1.56 39.07
CA ALA A 109 37.66 -0.48 39.73
C ALA A 109 39.06 -0.28 39.12
N THR A 110 39.17 0.73 38.25
CA THR A 110 40.01 1.95 38.40
C THR A 110 39.62 2.95 37.31
#